data_AF-A0A328SIE0-F1
#
_entry.id   AF-A0A328SIE0-F1
#
_cell.length_a   1.000
_cell.length_b   1.000
_cell.length_c   1.000
_cell.angle_alpha   90.00
_cell.angle_beta   90.00
_cell.angle_gamma   90.00
#
_symmetry.space_group_name_H-M   'P 1'
#
loop_
_entity.id
_entity.type
_entity.pdbx_description
1 polymer ?
#
loop_
_entity_poly.entity_id
_entity_poly.type
_entity_poly.pdbx_seq_one_letter_code
_entity_poly.pdbx_strand_id
1 'polypeptide(L)'
;MEVDEETKSDVEILYSFGVVIFEHTILKNDNIEISICYFAPGDVYDIVIIDKNNNSLLKYETSKQLNEKYNKYFNLINGQKTLDDDNNELICRSHSVEYTL
;
A
#
# COMPACT_ATOMS: atom_id res chain seq x y z
N MET A 1 -15.16 -5.24 -1.13
CA MET A 1 -15.67 -4.03 -0.48
C MET A 1 -15.71 -2.94 -1.52
N GLU A 2 -16.89 -2.37 -1.74
CA GLU A 2 -17.00 -1.10 -2.46
C GLU A 2 -16.42 0.02 -1.58
N VAL A 3 -15.93 1.08 -2.22
CA VAL A 3 -15.25 2.20 -1.58
C VAL A 3 -16.29 3.09 -0.89
N ASP A 4 -16.33 3.08 0.44
CA ASP A 4 -17.01 4.09 1.24
C ASP A 4 -16.01 4.86 2.14
N GLU A 5 -16.40 6.04 2.60
CA GLU A 5 -15.61 6.83 3.59
C GLU A 5 -15.48 6.09 4.93
N GLU A 6 -16.39 5.13 5.18
CA GLU A 6 -16.43 4.29 6.37
C GLU A 6 -15.16 3.44 6.49
N THR A 7 -14.69 2.83 5.38
CA THR A 7 -13.47 2.02 5.36
C THR A 7 -12.22 2.81 5.75
N LYS A 8 -12.10 4.08 5.33
CA LYS A 8 -10.97 4.94 5.73
C LYS A 8 -11.05 5.31 7.22
N SER A 9 -12.25 5.63 7.68
CA SER A 9 -12.52 5.89 9.10
C SER A 9 -12.13 4.71 9.97
N ASP A 10 -12.39 3.47 9.52
CA ASP A 10 -12.06 2.27 10.28
C ASP A 10 -10.55 2.07 10.44
N VAL A 11 -9.76 2.27 9.38
CA VAL A 11 -8.30 2.16 9.45
C VAL A 11 -7.72 3.21 10.40
N GLU A 12 -8.17 4.46 10.30
CA GLU A 12 -7.75 5.54 11.21
C GLU A 12 -8.06 5.21 12.67
N ILE A 13 -9.22 4.60 12.95
CA ILE A 13 -9.60 4.15 14.30
C ILE A 13 -8.63 3.09 14.82
N LEU A 14 -8.27 2.08 14.01
CA LEU A 14 -7.31 1.04 14.40
C LEU A 14 -5.94 1.64 14.78
N TYR A 15 -5.47 2.61 14.00
CA TYR A 15 -4.23 3.35 14.32
C TYR A 15 -4.37 4.16 15.61
N SER A 16 -5.52 4.80 15.85
CA SER A 16 -5.76 5.57 17.07
C SER A 16 -5.75 4.71 18.34
N PHE A 17 -6.14 3.43 18.23
CA PHE A 17 -6.08 2.47 19.33
C PHE A 17 -4.70 1.82 19.48
N GLY A 18 -3.77 2.04 18.54
CA GLY A 18 -2.43 1.45 18.59
C GLY A 18 -2.44 -0.08 18.46
N VAL A 19 -3.44 -0.64 17.78
CA VAL A 19 -3.63 -2.10 17.64
C VAL A 19 -3.14 -2.67 16.32
N VAL A 20 -2.74 -1.81 15.37
CA VAL A 20 -2.23 -2.25 14.06
C VAL A 20 -0.90 -2.96 14.24
N ILE A 21 -0.78 -4.15 13.62
CA ILE A 21 0.45 -4.95 13.57
C ILE A 21 1.11 -4.79 12.21
N PHE A 22 0.29 -4.85 11.16
CA PHE A 22 0.76 -4.85 9.78
C PHE A 22 -0.31 -4.25 8.87
N GLU A 23 0.11 -3.50 7.86
CA GLU A 23 -0.77 -3.01 6.81
C GLU A 23 -0.08 -3.19 5.47
N HIS A 24 -0.83 -3.58 4.44
CA HIS A 24 -0.28 -3.90 3.13
C HIS A 24 -1.19 -3.44 2.01
N THR A 25 -0.59 -2.71 1.08
CA THR A 25 -1.25 -2.18 -0.12
C THR A 25 -0.53 -2.69 -1.36
N ILE A 26 -1.30 -3.28 -2.28
CA ILE A 26 -0.81 -3.79 -3.57
C ILE A 26 -1.45 -3.01 -4.70
N LEU A 27 -0.64 -2.31 -5.48
CA LEU A 27 -1.04 -1.61 -6.70
C LEU A 27 -0.52 -2.35 -7.91
N LYS A 28 -1.33 -2.45 -8.97
CA LYS A 28 -0.93 -3.10 -10.22
C LYS A 28 -1.39 -2.30 -11.42
N ASN A 29 -0.55 -2.28 -12.45
CA ASN A 29 -0.94 -1.98 -13.82
C ASN A 29 -0.48 -3.13 -14.74
N ASP A 30 -0.45 -2.93 -16.05
CA ASP A 30 -0.03 -3.97 -16.99
C ASP A 30 1.46 -4.31 -16.83
N ASN A 31 2.30 -3.31 -16.55
CA ASN A 31 3.76 -3.41 -16.56
C ASN A 31 4.38 -3.71 -15.19
N ILE A 32 3.80 -3.18 -14.11
CA ILE A 32 4.40 -3.23 -12.78
C ILE A 32 3.41 -3.67 -11.70
N GLU A 33 3.96 -4.25 -10.65
CA GLU A 33 3.31 -4.50 -9.37
C GLU A 33 4.10 -3.80 -8.27
N ILE A 34 3.41 -2.97 -7.48
CA ILE A 34 3.98 -2.26 -6.33
C ILE A 34 3.32 -2.80 -5.07
N SER A 35 4.14 -3.25 -4.13
CA SER A 35 3.74 -3.72 -2.81
C SER A 35 4.34 -2.81 -1.76
N ILE A 36 3.52 -2.17 -0.95
CA ILE A 36 3.96 -1.31 0.17
C ILE A 36 3.36 -1.89 1.44
N CYS A 37 4.19 -2.27 2.40
CA CYS A 37 3.72 -2.68 3.71
C CYS A 37 4.30 -1.84 4.83
N TYR A 38 3.51 -1.65 5.89
CA TYR A 38 3.93 -1.10 7.17
C TYR A 38 3.95 -2.22 8.20
N PHE A 39 5.04 -2.35 8.94
CA PHE A 39 5.18 -3.28 10.06
C PHE A 39 5.34 -2.50 11.35
N ALA A 40 4.28 -2.43 12.14
CA ALA A 40 4.20 -1.59 13.32
C ALA A 40 5.23 -1.95 14.43
N PRO A 41 5.49 -3.23 14.76
CA PRO A 41 6.49 -3.58 15.77
C PRO A 41 7.92 -3.11 15.42
N GLY A 42 8.24 -3.02 14.13
CA GLY A 42 9.51 -2.49 13.64
C GLY A 42 9.48 -0.99 13.35
N ASP A 43 8.28 -0.40 13.31
CA ASP A 43 8.02 0.94 12.79
C ASP A 43 8.74 1.20 11.48
N VAL A 44 8.49 0.35 10.48
CA VAL A 44 9.15 0.39 9.17
C VAL A 44 8.15 0.14 8.06
N TYR A 45 8.46 0.70 6.90
CA TYR A 45 7.81 0.40 5.64
C TYR A 45 8.77 -0.39 4.75
N ASP A 46 8.27 -1.44 4.10
CA ASP A 46 8.95 -2.07 2.98
C ASP A 46 8.20 -1.79 1.67
N ILE A 47 8.97 -1.45 0.64
CA ILE A 47 8.46 -1.13 -0.70
C ILE A 47 9.12 -2.08 -1.69
N VAL A 48 8.30 -2.83 -2.41
CA VAL A 48 8.73 -3.77 -3.45
C VAL A 48 8.09 -3.37 -4.77
N ILE A 49 8.90 -3.29 -5.83
CA ILE A 49 8.42 -3.07 -7.19
C ILE A 49 8.91 -4.19 -8.08
N ILE A 50 7.97 -4.88 -8.73
CA ILE A 50 8.22 -5.98 -9.65
C ILE A 50 7.84 -5.55 -11.07
N ASP A 51 8.71 -5.82 -12.04
CA ASP A 51 8.37 -5.82 -13.47
C ASP A 51 7.59 -7.09 -13.78
N LYS A 52 6.34 -6.94 -14.18
CA LYS A 52 5.44 -8.05 -14.48
C LYS A 52 5.76 -8.72 -15.81
N ASN A 53 6.40 -8.02 -16.74
CA ASN A 53 6.74 -8.57 -18.05
C ASN A 53 7.86 -9.60 -17.95
N ASN A 54 8.84 -9.34 -17.08
CA ASN A 54 10.02 -10.19 -16.89
C ASN A 54 10.03 -10.93 -15.55
N ASN A 55 9.01 -10.71 -14.71
CA ASN A 55 8.94 -11.21 -13.33
C ASN A 55 10.22 -10.92 -12.52
N SER A 56 10.75 -9.71 -12.66
CA SER A 56 12.03 -9.30 -12.07
C SER A 56 11.84 -8.22 -11.01
N LEU A 57 12.68 -8.27 -9.98
CA LEU A 57 12.72 -7.24 -8.95
C LEU A 57 13.33 -5.96 -9.53
N LEU A 58 12.54 -4.90 -9.61
CA LEU A 58 13.02 -3.57 -9.98
C LEU A 58 13.52 -2.80 -8.76
N LYS A 59 12.84 -2.94 -7.62
CA LYS A 59 13.17 -2.20 -6.41
C LYS A 59 12.77 -2.96 -5.15
N TYR A 60 13.65 -2.91 -4.15
CA TYR A 60 13.36 -3.23 -2.75
C TYR A 60 13.93 -2.10 -1.89
N GLU A 61 13.11 -1.51 -1.02
CA GLU A 61 13.52 -0.45 -0.09
C GLU A 61 12.82 -0.61 1.24
N THR A 62 13.58 -0.52 2.34
CA THR A 62 13.06 -0.41 3.71
C THR A 62 13.28 1.02 4.21
N SER A 63 12.23 1.66 4.75
CA SER A 63 12.30 3.04 5.24
C SER A 63 11.51 3.23 6.53
N LYS A 64 11.90 4.23 7.33
CA LYS A 64 11.11 4.71 8.47
C LYS A 64 9.93 5.60 8.06
N GLN A 65 9.99 6.18 6.86
CA GLN A 65 8.97 7.11 6.36
C GLN A 65 8.78 6.95 4.85
N LEU A 66 7.54 7.03 4.40
CA LEU A 66 7.22 7.08 2.98
C LEU A 66 7.41 8.49 2.43
N ASN A 67 7.91 8.60 1.20
CA ASN A 67 7.84 9.85 0.44
C ASN A 67 6.39 10.12 -0.01
N GLU A 68 6.11 11.31 -0.55
CA GLU A 68 4.76 11.72 -0.96
C GLU A 68 4.10 10.73 -1.92
N LYS A 69 4.86 10.19 -2.88
CA LYS A 69 4.37 9.21 -3.86
C LYS A 69 3.91 7.92 -3.19
N TYR A 70 4.77 7.29 -2.38
CA TYR A 70 4.42 6.03 -1.73
C TYR A 70 3.38 6.22 -0.63
N ASN A 71 3.36 7.38 0.04
CA ASN A 71 2.30 7.73 0.99
C ASN A 71 0.93 7.78 0.29
N LYS A 72 0.85 8.44 -0.87
CA LYS A 72 -0.37 8.44 -1.70
C LYS A 72 -0.79 7.03 -2.08
N TYR A 73 0.16 6.18 -2.48
CA TYR A 73 -0.13 4.81 -2.93
C TYR A 73 -0.60 3.92 -1.78
N PHE A 74 0.04 4.02 -0.62
CA PHE A 74 -0.27 3.23 0.57
C PHE A 74 -1.69 3.50 1.08
N ASN A 75 -2.16 4.75 1.00
CA ASN A 75 -3.51 5.15 1.42
C ASN A 75 -4.64 4.87 0.41
N LEU A 76 -4.36 4.15 -0.68
CA LEU A 76 -5.40 3.72 -1.61
C LEU A 76 -6.09 2.46 -1.10
N ILE A 77 -7.41 2.51 -1.00
CA ILE A 77 -8.23 1.34 -0.69
C ILE A 77 -8.55 0.55 -1.96
N ASN A 78 -8.91 -0.73 -1.80
CA ASN A 78 -9.14 -1.64 -2.93
C ASN A 78 -10.10 -1.05 -3.98
N GLY A 79 -9.70 -1.11 -5.25
CA GLY A 79 -10.45 -0.56 -6.39
C GLY A 79 -10.13 0.91 -6.72
N GLN A 80 -9.50 1.66 -5.80
CA GLN A 80 -9.06 3.03 -6.10
C GLN A 80 -7.88 3.06 -7.08
N LYS A 81 -7.74 4.20 -7.75
CA LYS A 81 -6.83 4.38 -8.87
C LYS A 81 -5.94 5.62 -8.69
N THR A 82 -4.73 5.54 -9.23
CA THR A 82 -3.80 6.66 -9.36
C THR A 82 -3.00 6.49 -10.66
N LEU A 83 -2.09 7.41 -10.94
CA LEU A 83 -1.11 7.30 -12.02
C LEU A 83 0.27 6.93 -11.47
N ASP A 84 1.03 6.16 -12.27
CA ASP A 84 2.48 5.99 -12.11
C ASP A 84 3.25 7.18 -12.72
N ASP A 85 4.59 7.08 -12.73
CA ASP A 85 5.46 8.15 -13.25
C ASP A 85 5.35 8.32 -14.78
N ASP A 86 4.85 7.30 -15.48
CA ASP A 86 4.67 7.25 -16.92
C ASP A 86 3.20 7.56 -17.34
N ASN A 87 2.37 8.01 -16.38
CA ASN A 87 0.93 8.25 -16.55
C ASN A 87 0.09 7.01 -16.89
N ASN A 88 0.54 5.80 -16.57
CA ASN A 88 -0.28 4.61 -16.64
C ASN A 88 -1.17 4.49 -15.40
N GLU A 89 -2.39 3.98 -15.58
CA GLU A 89 -3.32 3.76 -14.48
C GLU A 89 -2.80 2.63 -13.57
N LEU A 90 -2.52 2.97 -12.31
CA LEU A 90 -2.28 2.03 -11.22
C LEU A 90 -3.58 1.83 -10.43
N ILE A 91 -3.99 0.57 -10.27
CA ILE A 91 -5.19 0.21 -9.52
C ILE A 91 -4.75 -0.50 -8.23
N CYS A 92 -5.27 -0.05 -7.07
CA CYS A 92 -5.16 -0.80 -5.83
C CYS A 92 -5.98 -2.09 -5.94
N ARG A 93 -5.32 -3.24 -5.84
CA ARG A 93 -5.94 -4.58 -5.93
C ARG A 93 -6.12 -5.23 -4.58
N SER A 94 -5.40 -4.76 -3.58
CA SER A 94 -5.49 -5.26 -2.21
C SER A 94 -5.06 -4.16 -1.26
N HIS A 95 -5.83 -3.99 -0.21
CA HIS A 95 -5.48 -3.19 0.96
C HIS A 95 -5.95 -3.97 2.18
N SER A 96 -5.02 -4.38 3.03
CA SER A 96 -5.29 -5.24 4.19
C SER A 96 -4.60 -4.68 5.42
N VAL A 97 -5.32 -4.68 6.55
CA VAL A 97 -4.80 -4.29 7.87
C VAL A 97 -4.95 -5.47 8.81
N GLU A 98 -3.85 -5.87 9.44
CA GLU A 98 -3.81 -6.87 10.51
C GLU A 98 -3.65 -6.14 11.85
N TYR A 99 -4.46 -6.51 12.84
CA TYR A 99 -4.52 -5.85 14.14
C TYR A 99 -4.84 -6.82 15.28
N THR A 100 -4.53 -6.42 16.51
CA THR A 100 -4.92 -7.16 17.74
C THR A 100 -6.23 -6.65 18.31
N LEU A 101 -7.06 -7.52 18.90
CA LEU A 101 -8.23 -7.13 19.71
C LEU A 101 -8.05 -7.58 21.16
#